data_AF-A0A1Y1S5K9-F1
#
_entry.id   AF-A0A1Y1S5K9-F1
#
_cell.length_a   1.000
_cell.length_b   1.000
_cell.length_c   1.000
_cell.angle_alpha   90.00
_cell.angle_beta   90.00
_cell.angle_gamma   90.00
#
_symmetry.space_group_name_H-M   'P 1'
#
loop_
_entity.id
_entity.type
_entity.pdbx_description
1 polymer ?
#
loop_
_entity_poly.entity_id
_entity_poly.type
_entity_poly.pdbx_seq_one_letter_code
_entity_poly.pdbx_strand_id
1 'polypeptide(L)'
;MRTKKLPRRKQNKLDKIEDCYYFLYSTCQRGQECGFRHNLLSKQCNILCDEWDRTGSCREECPLRHSRYHLKKSRVDEMCYWENHGGCKKRFCEFKHENEEKDEWKRGEIQDLNEVRREKNEIVAETQVDPEEFETERRKKRRAKIENSKIKKAKQIMARKLKRDMKGMDAGTRLNFERVLNLIEGKKSEDDDDAELRELEDLCK
;
A
#
# COMPACT_ATOMS: atom_id res chain seq x y z
N MET A 1 29.95 16.60 -4.56
CA MET A 1 28.87 16.12 -5.46
C MET A 1 27.52 16.31 -4.77
N ARG A 2 26.72 17.31 -5.20
CA ARG A 2 25.41 17.62 -4.58
C ARG A 2 24.34 16.68 -5.15
N THR A 3 23.83 15.77 -4.34
CA THR A 3 22.66 14.95 -4.68
C THR A 3 21.43 15.85 -4.78
N LYS A 4 20.93 16.06 -6.00
CA LYS A 4 19.70 16.81 -6.24
C LYS A 4 18.52 15.98 -5.72
N LYS A 5 18.03 16.30 -4.53
CA LYS A 5 16.76 15.76 -4.01
C LYS A 5 15.64 16.17 -4.98
N LEU A 6 15.05 15.19 -5.65
CA LEU A 6 13.89 15.39 -6.53
C LEU A 6 12.72 15.96 -5.71
N PRO A 7 11.98 16.94 -6.25
CA PRO A 7 10.91 17.61 -5.50
C PRO A 7 9.78 16.63 -5.20
N ARG A 8 9.31 16.62 -3.94
CA ARG A 8 8.11 15.89 -3.51
C ARG A 8 6.91 16.47 -4.25
N ARG A 9 6.51 15.84 -5.36
CA ARG A 9 5.29 16.18 -6.11
C ARG A 9 4.09 16.04 -5.17
N LYS A 10 3.29 17.12 -5.08
CA LYS A 10 1.98 17.13 -4.39
C LYS A 10 1.17 15.93 -4.90
N GLN A 11 0.84 14.97 -4.02
CA GLN A 11 0.00 13.82 -4.38
C GLN A 11 -1.32 14.32 -4.98
N ASN A 12 -1.59 13.94 -6.23
CA ASN A 12 -2.91 14.13 -6.82
C ASN A 12 -3.86 13.15 -6.12
N LYS A 13 -5.06 13.62 -5.77
CA LYS A 13 -6.06 12.81 -5.03
C LYS A 13 -6.56 11.57 -5.78
N LEU A 14 -6.19 11.41 -7.05
CA LEU A 14 -6.54 10.29 -7.93
C LEU A 14 -5.54 9.11 -7.88
N ASP A 15 -4.37 9.32 -7.25
CA ASP A 15 -3.23 8.40 -7.42
C ASP A 15 -3.39 7.06 -6.66
N LYS A 16 -4.21 7.01 -5.59
CA LYS A 16 -4.24 5.84 -4.68
C LYS A 16 -4.83 4.57 -5.28
N ILE A 17 -5.73 4.70 -6.26
CA ILE A 17 -6.46 3.56 -6.84
C ILE A 17 -5.86 3.14 -8.20
N GLU A 18 -5.13 4.04 -8.87
CA GLU A 18 -4.42 3.74 -10.11
C GLU A 18 -3.21 2.82 -9.84
N ASP A 19 -3.05 1.79 -10.66
CA ASP A 19 -1.93 0.85 -10.53
C ASP A 19 -0.60 1.53 -10.82
N CYS A 20 0.40 1.27 -9.96
CA CYS A 20 1.74 1.79 -10.16
C CYS A 20 2.39 1.20 -11.41
N TYR A 21 2.70 2.04 -12.40
CA TYR A 21 3.42 1.63 -13.61
C TYR A 21 4.67 0.78 -13.31
N TYR A 22 5.56 1.26 -12.43
CA TYR A 22 6.80 0.55 -12.11
C TYR A 22 6.56 -0.79 -11.43
N PHE A 23 5.53 -0.91 -10.60
CA PHE A 23 5.19 -2.18 -9.96
C PHE A 23 4.65 -3.20 -10.97
N LEU A 24 3.87 -2.75 -11.96
CA LEU A 24 3.28 -3.62 -12.98
C LEU A 24 4.35 -4.25 -13.89
N TYR A 25 5.36 -3.49 -14.31
CA TYR A 25 6.37 -3.98 -15.28
C TYR A 25 7.75 -4.26 -14.67
N SER A 26 8.02 -3.83 -13.44
CA SER A 26 9.35 -3.91 -12.83
C SER A 26 9.28 -3.96 -11.29
N THR A 27 10.36 -3.56 -10.62
CA THR A 27 10.44 -3.40 -9.17
C THR A 27 10.28 -1.92 -8.79
N CYS A 28 9.21 -1.59 -8.08
CA CYS A 28 8.97 -0.23 -7.61
C CYS A 28 9.89 0.11 -6.42
N GLN A 29 10.82 1.06 -6.60
CA GLN A 29 11.76 1.49 -5.56
C GLN A 29 11.11 2.28 -4.42
N ARG A 30 9.86 2.74 -4.58
CA ARG A 30 9.13 3.50 -3.56
C ARG A 30 8.47 2.61 -2.50
N GLY A 31 8.43 1.28 -2.73
CA GLY A 31 7.88 0.32 -1.77
C GLY A 31 6.49 0.72 -1.24
N GLN A 32 6.36 0.77 0.09
CA GLN A 32 5.12 1.12 0.79
C GLN A 32 4.82 2.62 0.80
N GLU A 33 5.78 3.49 0.45
CA GLU A 33 5.56 4.93 0.30
C GLU A 33 5.05 5.31 -1.10
N CYS A 34 4.82 4.32 -1.96
CA CYS A 34 4.26 4.57 -3.28
C CYS A 34 2.84 5.13 -3.15
N GLY A 35 2.60 6.29 -3.75
CA GLY A 35 1.26 6.89 -3.81
C GLY A 35 0.29 6.18 -4.75
N PHE A 36 0.78 5.18 -5.48
CA PHE A 36 0.04 4.37 -6.44
C PHE A 36 -0.17 2.96 -5.89
N ARG A 37 -1.19 2.30 -6.43
CA ARG A 37 -1.62 0.99 -5.99
C ARG A 37 -0.62 -0.10 -6.38
N HIS A 38 -0.26 -0.94 -5.41
CA HIS A 38 0.54 -2.15 -5.60
C HIS A 38 -0.34 -3.38 -5.31
N ASN A 39 -0.96 -3.97 -6.33
CA ASN A 39 -1.69 -5.23 -6.19
C ASN A 39 -1.08 -6.31 -7.07
N LEU A 40 -0.65 -7.42 -6.48
CA LEU A 40 -0.07 -8.55 -7.21
C LEU A 40 -1.06 -9.15 -8.21
N LEU A 41 -2.35 -9.16 -7.88
CA LEU A 41 -3.38 -9.66 -8.76
C LEU A 41 -3.52 -8.80 -10.02
N SER A 42 -3.48 -7.46 -9.89
CA SER A 42 -3.52 -6.56 -11.06
C SER A 42 -2.20 -6.56 -11.85
N LYS A 43 -1.07 -6.92 -11.21
CA LYS A 43 0.20 -7.14 -11.93
C LYS A 43 0.11 -8.33 -12.89
N GLN A 44 -0.56 -9.40 -12.48
CA GLN A 44 -0.75 -10.62 -13.29
C GLN A 44 -1.95 -10.52 -14.24
N CYS A 45 -2.93 -9.66 -13.94
CA CYS A 45 -4.11 -9.44 -14.77
C CYS A 45 -3.92 -8.23 -15.70
N ASN A 46 -4.06 -8.45 -17.01
CA ASN A 46 -4.01 -7.37 -18.00
C ASN A 46 -5.39 -6.81 -18.37
N ILE A 47 -6.46 -7.40 -17.84
CA ILE A 47 -7.84 -6.98 -18.11
C ILE A 47 -8.10 -5.68 -17.37
N LEU A 48 -8.55 -4.65 -18.10
CA LEU A 48 -8.94 -3.37 -17.55
C LEU A 48 -10.21 -3.51 -16.71
N CYS A 49 -10.27 -2.84 -15.56
CA CYS A 49 -11.48 -2.78 -14.76
C CYS A 49 -12.47 -1.76 -15.34
N ASP A 50 -13.65 -2.22 -15.78
CA ASP A 50 -14.68 -1.34 -16.33
C ASP A 50 -15.23 -0.32 -15.33
N GLU A 51 -15.28 -0.67 -14.04
CA GLU A 51 -15.75 0.23 -12.98
C GLU A 51 -14.75 1.38 -12.76
N TRP A 52 -13.47 1.04 -12.65
CA TRP A 52 -12.40 2.04 -12.52
C TRP A 52 -12.23 2.85 -13.81
N ASP A 53 -12.34 2.22 -14.98
CA ASP A 53 -12.21 2.92 -16.26
C ASP A 53 -13.30 3.99 -16.41
N ARG A 54 -14.55 3.66 -16.07
CA ARG A 54 -15.68 4.60 -16.17
C ARG A 54 -15.67 5.68 -15.09
N THR A 55 -15.34 5.33 -13.85
CA THR A 55 -15.56 6.22 -12.69
C THR A 55 -14.28 6.82 -12.10
N GLY A 56 -13.11 6.29 -12.49
CA GLY A 56 -11.82 6.62 -11.88
C GLY A 56 -11.65 6.09 -10.45
N SER A 57 -12.58 5.27 -9.96
CA SER A 57 -12.61 4.73 -8.61
C SER A 57 -13.06 3.28 -8.61
N CYS A 58 -12.46 2.46 -7.74
CA CYS A 58 -12.84 1.08 -7.50
C CYS A 58 -12.18 0.61 -6.19
N ARG A 59 -12.43 -0.62 -5.77
CA ARG A 59 -11.88 -1.21 -4.55
C ARG A 59 -10.35 -1.33 -4.65
N GLU A 60 -9.63 -1.04 -3.55
CA GLU A 60 -8.15 -1.14 -3.52
C GLU A 60 -7.65 -2.58 -3.78
N GLU A 61 -8.45 -3.60 -3.45
CA GLU A 61 -8.11 -5.02 -3.67
C GLU A 61 -8.65 -5.61 -4.99
N CYS A 62 -9.20 -4.77 -5.89
CA CYS A 62 -9.74 -5.23 -7.17
C CYS A 62 -8.75 -6.08 -7.98
N PRO A 63 -9.05 -7.32 -8.39
CA PRO A 63 -8.07 -8.12 -9.11
C PRO A 63 -7.76 -7.60 -10.51
N LEU A 64 -8.62 -6.74 -11.06
CA LEU A 64 -8.50 -6.18 -12.40
C LEU A 64 -7.56 -4.96 -12.42
N ARG A 65 -7.12 -4.61 -13.62
CA ARG A 65 -6.16 -3.54 -13.86
C ARG A 65 -6.82 -2.17 -13.79
N HIS A 66 -6.27 -1.31 -12.94
CA HIS A 66 -6.63 0.09 -12.78
C HIS A 66 -5.57 0.97 -13.44
N SER A 67 -5.23 0.70 -14.70
CA SER A 67 -4.32 1.54 -15.45
C SER A 67 -4.55 1.41 -16.96
N ARG A 68 -4.40 2.53 -17.67
CA ARG A 68 -4.52 2.58 -19.14
C ARG A 68 -3.17 2.48 -19.86
N TYR A 69 -2.08 2.19 -19.14
CA TYR A 69 -0.73 2.15 -19.72
C TYR A 69 -0.60 1.11 -20.85
N HIS A 70 -1.33 0.01 -20.75
CA HIS A 70 -1.38 -1.05 -21.76
C HIS A 70 -2.09 -0.66 -23.05
N LEU A 71 -3.02 0.29 -23.00
CA LEU A 71 -3.83 0.69 -24.15
C LEU A 71 -3.11 1.67 -25.07
N LYS A 72 -2.10 2.38 -24.57
CA LYS A 72 -1.44 3.49 -25.29
C LYS A 72 -0.36 3.06 -26.29
N LYS A 73 0.01 1.78 -26.33
CA LYS A 73 1.01 1.27 -27.28
C LYS A 73 0.42 0.05 -27.97
N SER A 74 0.20 0.12 -29.28
CA SER A 74 -0.12 -1.06 -30.09
C SER A 74 1.11 -1.95 -30.15
N ARG A 75 1.34 -2.74 -29.11
CA ARG A 75 2.34 -3.81 -29.10
C ARG A 75 1.79 -5.09 -29.72
N VAL A 76 0.50 -5.10 -30.04
CA VAL A 76 -0.20 -6.22 -30.68
C VAL A 76 0.38 -6.51 -32.06
N ASP A 77 0.92 -5.50 -32.74
CA ASP A 77 1.49 -5.64 -34.09
C ASP A 77 3.00 -5.98 -34.07
N GLU A 78 3.69 -5.82 -32.93
CA GLU A 78 5.12 -6.08 -32.80
C GLU A 78 5.38 -7.53 -32.39
N MET A 79 6.26 -8.23 -33.11
CA MET A 79 6.63 -9.61 -32.79
C MET A 79 7.34 -9.74 -31.43
N CYS A 80 6.96 -10.76 -30.66
CA CYS A 80 7.56 -11.07 -29.38
C CYS A 80 9.01 -11.51 -29.57
N TYR A 81 9.93 -10.69 -29.06
CA TYR A 81 11.37 -10.98 -29.07
C TYR A 81 11.70 -12.37 -28.49
N TRP A 82 11.02 -12.77 -27.41
CA TRP A 82 11.27 -14.03 -26.71
C TRP A 82 10.76 -15.26 -27.45
N GLU A 83 9.87 -15.11 -28.43
CA GLU A 83 9.38 -16.25 -29.21
C GLU A 83 10.53 -16.91 -29.98
N ASN A 84 11.40 -16.10 -30.59
CA ASN A 84 12.57 -16.58 -31.33
C ASN A 84 13.78 -16.91 -30.45
N HIS A 85 13.78 -16.53 -29.17
CA HIS A 85 14.94 -16.64 -28.28
C HIS A 85 14.72 -17.60 -27.10
N GLY A 86 13.89 -18.63 -27.28
CA GLY A 86 13.63 -19.66 -26.26
C GLY A 86 12.18 -19.80 -25.82
N GLY A 87 11.24 -19.21 -26.57
CA GLY A 87 9.80 -19.29 -26.34
C GLY A 87 9.31 -18.32 -25.27
N CYS A 88 8.26 -17.56 -25.59
CA CYS A 88 7.63 -16.70 -24.61
C CYS A 88 6.94 -17.53 -23.51
N LYS A 89 7.36 -17.36 -22.25
CA LYS A 89 6.76 -18.03 -21.07
C LYS A 89 5.62 -17.22 -20.41
N LYS A 90 5.32 -16.02 -20.92
CA LYS A 90 4.36 -15.10 -20.30
C LYS A 90 2.95 -15.38 -20.85
N ARG A 91 2.05 -15.89 -19.99
CA ARG A 91 0.65 -16.21 -20.37
C ARG A 91 -0.12 -15.04 -20.99
N PHE A 92 0.11 -13.82 -20.50
CA PHE A 92 -0.50 -12.60 -21.05
C PHE A 92 0.57 -11.68 -21.66
N CYS A 93 1.18 -12.13 -22.76
CA CYS A 93 2.25 -11.39 -23.43
C CYS A 93 1.70 -10.42 -24.47
N GLU A 94 2.02 -9.13 -24.31
CA GLU A 94 1.44 -8.01 -25.08
C GLU A 94 1.93 -7.96 -26.54
N PHE A 95 3.03 -8.67 -26.86
CA PHE A 95 3.65 -8.73 -28.19
C PHE A 95 3.11 -9.89 -29.00
N LYS A 96 2.98 -9.75 -30.32
CA LYS A 96 2.50 -10.77 -31.24
C LYS A 96 3.32 -12.06 -31.16
N HIS A 97 2.68 -13.22 -31.10
CA HIS A 97 3.35 -14.52 -31.25
C HIS A 97 3.02 -15.13 -32.61
N GLU A 98 3.84 -16.09 -33.03
CA GLU A 98 3.57 -16.90 -34.23
C GLU A 98 2.41 -17.87 -33.96
N ASN A 99 2.27 -18.37 -32.73
CA ASN A 99 1.10 -19.14 -32.31
C ASN A 99 -0.05 -18.20 -31.89
N GLU A 100 -1.14 -18.22 -32.67
CA GLU A 100 -2.35 -17.42 -32.46
C GLU A 100 -3.13 -17.77 -31.17
N GLU A 101 -2.94 -18.97 -30.62
CA GLU A 101 -3.55 -19.41 -29.34
C GLU A 101 -3.01 -18.58 -28.16
N LYS A 102 -1.72 -18.24 -28.17
CA LYS A 102 -1.11 -17.38 -27.15
C LYS A 102 -1.60 -15.94 -27.21
N ASP A 103 -2.21 -15.55 -28.33
CA ASP A 103 -2.72 -14.21 -28.60
C ASP A 103 -4.26 -14.14 -28.50
N GLU A 104 -4.95 -15.24 -28.19
CA GLU A 104 -6.40 -15.30 -27.98
C GLU A 104 -6.90 -14.26 -26.99
N TRP A 105 -6.20 -14.12 -25.88
CA TRP A 105 -6.57 -13.17 -24.82
C TRP A 105 -6.54 -11.70 -25.30
N LYS A 106 -5.83 -11.37 -26.40
CA LYS A 106 -5.78 -10.02 -26.98
C LYS A 106 -6.99 -9.71 -27.86
N ARG A 107 -7.66 -10.75 -28.38
CA ARG A 107 -8.88 -10.60 -29.20
C ARG A 107 -10.10 -10.20 -28.37
N GLY A 108 -9.96 -10.15 -27.03
CA GLY A 108 -11.03 -9.72 -26.14
C GLY A 108 -12.16 -10.74 -25.98
N GLU A 109 -12.01 -11.94 -26.54
CA GLU A 109 -12.94 -13.05 -26.34
C GLU A 109 -12.60 -13.75 -25.02
N ILE A 110 -13.04 -13.16 -23.91
CA ILE A 110 -13.22 -13.92 -22.68
C ILE A 110 -14.35 -14.91 -22.97
N GLN A 111 -14.03 -16.17 -23.27
CA GLN A 111 -15.07 -17.16 -23.64
C GLN A 111 -16.09 -17.42 -22.52
N ASP A 112 -15.71 -17.28 -21.24
CA ASP A 112 -16.66 -17.10 -20.14
C ASP A 112 -15.96 -16.49 -18.91
N LEU A 113 -16.46 -15.36 -18.42
CA LEU A 113 -16.00 -14.75 -17.16
C LEU A 113 -16.19 -15.71 -15.97
N ASN A 114 -17.11 -16.68 -16.08
CA ASN A 114 -17.33 -17.70 -15.05
C ASN A 114 -16.20 -18.74 -14.98
N GLU A 115 -15.48 -19.00 -16.07
CA GLU A 115 -14.40 -20.00 -16.12
C GLU A 115 -13.14 -19.48 -15.40
N VAL A 116 -12.72 -18.25 -15.73
CA VAL A 116 -11.65 -17.56 -15.02
C VAL A 116 -12.00 -17.37 -13.53
N ARG A 117 -13.28 -17.17 -13.22
CA ARG A 117 -13.78 -17.09 -11.84
C ARG A 117 -13.74 -18.44 -11.13
N ARG A 118 -13.99 -19.55 -11.82
CA ARG A 118 -13.97 -20.93 -11.29
C ARG A 118 -12.55 -21.39 -10.97
N GLU A 119 -11.61 -21.24 -11.90
CA GLU A 119 -10.18 -21.57 -11.66
C GLU A 119 -9.59 -20.74 -10.51
N LYS A 120 -10.00 -19.46 -10.41
CA LYS A 120 -9.58 -18.58 -9.32
C LYS A 120 -10.26 -18.90 -7.99
N ASN A 121 -11.51 -19.36 -8.01
CA ASN A 121 -12.23 -19.80 -6.82
C ASN A 121 -11.64 -21.11 -6.25
N GLU A 122 -11.10 -22.00 -7.09
CA GLU A 122 -10.36 -23.20 -6.64
C GLU A 122 -9.11 -22.84 -5.83
N ILE A 123 -8.32 -21.86 -6.30
CA ILE A 123 -7.14 -21.36 -5.57
C ILE A 123 -7.55 -20.69 -4.23
N VAL A 124 -8.71 -20.04 -4.18
CA VAL A 124 -9.22 -19.39 -2.96
C VAL A 124 -9.84 -20.39 -1.98
N ALA A 125 -10.43 -21.49 -2.48
CA ALA A 125 -11.02 -22.54 -1.65
C ALA A 125 -9.98 -23.28 -0.80
N GLU A 126 -8.73 -23.35 -1.27
CA GLU A 126 -7.61 -23.96 -0.54
C GLU A 126 -7.15 -23.09 0.65
N THR A 127 -7.33 -21.76 0.57
CA THR A 127 -7.19 -20.83 1.70
C THR A 127 -8.49 -20.72 2.49
N GLN A 128 -8.73 -21.67 3.40
CA GLN A 128 -9.84 -21.58 4.36
C GLN A 128 -9.57 -20.45 5.37
N VAL A 129 -10.07 -19.24 5.08
CA VAL A 129 -10.25 -18.21 6.11
C VAL A 129 -11.74 -18.21 6.45
N ASP A 130 -12.07 -18.59 7.69
CA ASP A 130 -13.44 -18.55 8.18
C ASP A 130 -14.01 -17.12 8.02
N PRO A 131 -15.08 -16.94 7.21
CA PRO A 131 -15.70 -15.63 6.99
C PRO A 131 -16.10 -14.90 8.28
N GLU A 132 -16.49 -15.64 9.32
CA GLU A 132 -16.89 -15.06 10.60
C GLU A 132 -15.67 -14.52 11.36
N GLU A 133 -14.59 -15.28 11.40
CA GLU A 133 -13.32 -14.87 12.00
C GLU A 133 -12.78 -13.59 11.33
N PHE A 134 -12.80 -13.56 9.99
CA PHE A 134 -12.40 -12.38 9.22
C PHE A 134 -13.23 -11.14 9.55
N GLU A 135 -14.55 -11.27 9.66
CA GLU A 135 -15.43 -10.16 10.05
C GLU A 135 -15.17 -9.67 11.47
N THR A 136 -14.92 -10.58 12.42
CA THR A 136 -14.63 -10.19 13.81
C THR A 136 -13.33 -9.40 13.92
N GLU A 137 -12.27 -9.84 13.24
CA GLU A 137 -10.97 -9.14 13.21
C GLU A 137 -11.09 -7.77 12.55
N ARG A 138 -11.86 -7.66 11.47
CA ARG A 138 -12.17 -6.37 10.83
C ARG A 138 -12.89 -5.42 11.80
N ARG A 139 -13.87 -5.92 12.56
CA ARG A 139 -14.61 -5.13 13.57
C ARG A 139 -13.69 -4.69 14.71
N LYS A 140 -12.81 -5.57 15.21
CA LYS A 140 -11.81 -5.25 16.24
C LYS A 140 -10.85 -4.15 15.79
N LYS A 141 -10.24 -4.28 14.60
CA LYS A 141 -9.33 -3.27 14.04
C LYS A 141 -10.02 -1.91 13.86
N ARG A 142 -11.28 -1.89 13.40
CA ARG A 142 -12.05 -0.65 13.26
C ARG A 142 -12.32 0.01 14.61
N ARG A 143 -12.69 -0.78 15.64
CA ARG A 143 -12.88 -0.28 17.02
C ARG A 143 -11.58 0.28 17.60
N ALA A 144 -10.47 -0.44 17.46
CA ALA A 144 -9.16 0.01 17.92
C ALA A 144 -8.73 1.33 17.25
N LYS A 145 -8.99 1.49 15.95
CA LYS A 145 -8.70 2.74 15.23
C LYS A 145 -9.53 3.93 15.73
N ILE A 146 -10.81 3.70 16.01
CA ILE A 146 -11.69 4.73 16.59
C ILE A 146 -11.20 5.11 17.99
N GLU A 147 -10.88 4.12 18.83
CA GLU A 147 -10.44 4.34 20.20
C GLU A 147 -9.09 5.07 20.25
N ASN A 148 -8.12 4.65 19.44
CA ASN A 148 -6.84 5.35 19.30
C ASN A 148 -7.02 6.80 18.82
N SER A 149 -7.98 7.05 17.93
CA SER A 149 -8.31 8.41 17.49
C SER A 149 -8.87 9.27 18.63
N LYS A 150 -9.74 8.71 19.48
CA LYS A 150 -10.26 9.38 20.69
C LYS A 150 -9.15 9.66 21.70
N ILE A 151 -8.32 8.67 22.02
CA ILE A 151 -7.18 8.79 22.93
C ILE A 151 -6.23 9.89 22.43
N LYS A 152 -5.91 9.90 21.13
CA LYS A 152 -5.04 10.93 20.53
C LYS A 152 -5.64 12.33 20.66
N LYS A 153 -6.94 12.49 20.42
CA LYS A 153 -7.64 13.78 20.62
C LYS A 153 -7.62 14.21 22.09
N ALA A 154 -7.87 13.30 23.02
CA ALA A 154 -7.84 13.58 24.46
C ALA A 154 -6.45 14.03 24.92
N LYS A 155 -5.39 13.30 24.52
CA LYS A 155 -3.99 13.68 24.79
C LYS A 155 -3.67 15.08 24.26
N GLN A 156 -4.13 15.39 23.04
CA GLN A 156 -3.91 16.71 22.44
C GLN A 156 -4.62 17.84 23.19
N ILE A 157 -5.83 17.60 23.68
CA ILE A 157 -6.58 18.57 24.49
C ILE A 157 -5.87 18.80 25.83
N MET A 158 -5.48 17.71 26.51
CA MET A 158 -4.77 17.78 27.79
C MET A 158 -3.43 18.52 27.67
N ALA A 159 -2.61 18.18 26.66
CA ALA A 159 -1.34 18.86 26.43
C ALA A 159 -1.51 20.37 26.16
N ARG A 160 -2.54 20.76 25.39
CA ARG A 160 -2.84 22.18 25.15
C ARG A 160 -3.27 22.92 26.40
N LYS A 161 -4.07 22.28 27.26
CA LYS A 161 -4.50 22.85 28.54
C LYS A 161 -3.28 23.04 29.46
N LEU A 162 -2.46 22.00 29.61
CA LEU A 162 -1.27 22.03 30.43
C LEU A 162 -0.28 23.12 30.01
N LYS A 163 -0.02 23.26 28.71
CA LYS A 163 0.84 24.34 28.17
C LYS A 163 0.31 25.75 28.48
N ARG A 164 -1.01 25.92 28.51
CA ARG A 164 -1.63 27.21 28.85
C ARG A 164 -1.44 27.53 30.32
N ASP A 165 -1.70 26.56 31.18
CA ASP A 165 -1.64 26.72 32.63
C ASP A 165 -0.18 26.99 33.09
N MET A 166 0.81 26.34 32.45
CA MET A 166 2.24 26.57 32.69
C MET A 166 2.73 27.99 32.34
N LYS A 167 2.00 28.78 31.55
CA LYS A 167 2.44 30.12 31.11
C LYS A 167 2.47 31.15 32.25
N GLY A 168 1.74 30.90 33.35
CA GLY A 168 1.65 31.81 34.51
C GLY A 168 2.25 31.27 35.80
N MET A 169 2.98 30.14 35.76
CA MET A 169 3.55 29.49 36.94
C MET A 169 5.01 29.92 37.19
N ASP A 170 5.43 29.84 38.45
CA ASP A 170 6.83 30.00 38.83
C ASP A 170 7.71 28.84 38.30
N ALA A 171 9.01 29.07 38.23
CA ALA A 171 9.96 28.15 37.60
C ALA A 171 10.03 26.76 38.28
N GLY A 172 9.87 26.68 39.60
CA GLY A 172 9.94 25.42 40.34
C GLY A 172 8.74 24.53 40.08
N THR A 173 7.54 25.12 40.10
CA THR A 173 6.29 24.39 39.84
C THR A 173 6.17 23.99 38.37
N ARG A 174 6.70 24.80 37.45
CA ARG A 174 6.69 24.55 36.00
C ARG A 174 7.43 23.26 35.60
N LEU A 175 8.56 22.95 36.24
CA LEU A 175 9.39 21.77 35.97
C LEU A 175 8.63 20.45 36.17
N ASN A 176 7.80 20.38 37.21
CA ASN A 176 6.96 19.20 37.48
C ASN A 176 5.89 18.98 36.39
N PHE A 177 5.27 20.05 35.91
CA PHE A 177 4.27 19.97 34.84
C PHE A 177 4.89 19.70 33.46
N GLU A 178 6.14 20.07 33.24
CA GLU A 178 6.89 19.79 32.02
C GLU A 178 7.17 18.27 31.85
N ARG A 179 7.47 17.56 32.95
CA ARG A 179 7.58 16.09 32.95
C ARG A 179 6.25 15.43 32.56
N VAL A 180 5.13 15.90 33.12
CA VAL A 180 3.79 15.40 32.79
C VAL A 180 3.44 15.65 31.31
N LEU A 181 3.84 16.80 30.76
CA LEU A 181 3.66 17.11 29.35
C LEU A 181 4.40 16.11 28.43
N ASN A 182 5.65 15.78 28.77
CA ASN A 182 6.47 14.85 27.98
C ASN A 182 5.85 13.44 27.93
N LEU A 183 5.30 12.96 29.04
CA LEU A 183 4.55 11.69 29.10
C LEU A 183 3.30 11.70 28.21
N ILE A 184 2.54 12.81 28.21
CA ILE A 184 1.34 12.94 27.37
C ILE A 184 1.70 13.00 25.87
N GLU A 185 2.78 13.70 25.53
CA GLU A 185 3.28 13.83 24.15
C GLU A 185 4.04 12.59 23.67
N GLY A 186 4.40 11.67 24.58
CA GLY A 186 5.18 10.47 24.26
C GLY A 186 6.63 10.77 23.89
N LYS A 187 7.19 11.86 24.43
CA LYS A 187 8.63 12.12 24.36
C LYS A 187 9.29 11.24 25.43
N LYS A 188 10.15 10.30 25.01
CA LYS A 188 11.10 9.64 25.92
C LYS A 188 11.95 10.73 26.58
N SER A 189 12.22 10.59 27.88
CA SER A 189 13.18 11.48 28.53
C SER A 189 14.59 11.10 28.07
N GLU A 190 15.49 12.08 27.92
CA GLU A 190 16.90 11.81 27.55
C GLU A 190 17.58 10.88 28.57
N ASP A 191 17.06 10.83 29.80
CA ASP A 191 17.54 9.94 30.88
C ASP A 191 17.15 8.45 30.67
N ASP A 192 16.12 8.15 29.85
CA ASP A 192 15.68 6.77 29.59
C ASP A 192 16.62 6.05 28.59
N ASP A 193 17.25 6.79 27.69
CA ASP A 193 18.17 6.24 26.70
C ASP A 193 19.51 5.80 27.36
N ASP A 194 19.92 6.47 28.44
CA ASP A 194 21.12 6.13 29.22
C ASP A 194 20.93 4.90 30.14
N ALA A 195 19.70 4.56 30.49
CA ALA A 195 19.38 3.35 31.25
C ALA A 195 19.34 2.11 30.33
N GLU A 196 18.76 2.26 29.13
CA GLU A 196 18.69 1.20 28.12
C GLU A 196 20.09 0.87 27.55
N LEU A 197 20.98 1.87 27.42
CA LEU A 197 22.39 1.65 27.06
C LEU A 197 23.21 0.97 28.18
N ARG A 198 22.96 1.30 29.45
CA ARG A 198 23.67 0.66 30.59
C ARG A 198 23.30 -0.81 30.76
N GLU A 199 22.03 -1.17 30.56
CA GLU A 199 21.61 -2.59 30.56
C GLU A 199 22.21 -3.38 29.38
N LEU A 200 22.38 -2.76 28.22
CA LEU A 200 23.04 -3.39 27.07
C LEU A 200 24.56 -3.55 27.25
N GLU A 201 25.22 -2.64 27.97
CA GLU A 201 26.64 -2.75 28.31
C GLU A 201 26.92 -3.80 29.39
N ASP A 202 26.00 -4.01 30.33
CA ASP A 202 26.14 -5.06 31.35
C ASP A 202 25.78 -6.46 30.84
N LEU A 203 25.02 -6.57 29.75
CA LEU A 203 24.82 -7.84 29.01
C LEU A 203 26.01 -8.22 28.11
N CYS A 204 26.92 -7.28 27.83
CA CYS A 204 28.13 -7.50 27.03
C CYS A 204 29.41 -7.70 27.87
N LYS A 205 29.29 -7.87 29.19
CA LYS A 205 30.37 -8.29 30.09
C LYS A 205 30.15 -9.72 30.55
#